data_AF-A0A8S0FL73-F1
#
_entry.id   AF-A0A8S0FL73-F1
#
_cell.length_a   1.000
_cell.length_b   1.000
_cell.length_c   1.000
_cell.angle_alpha   90.00
_cell.angle_beta   90.00
_cell.angle_gamma   90.00
#
_symmetry.space_group_name_H-M   'P 1'
#
loop_
_entity.id
_entity.type
_entity.pdbx_description
1 polymer ?
#
loop_
_entity_poly.entity_id
_entity_poly.type
_entity_poly.pdbx_seq_one_letter_code
_entity_poly.pdbx_strand_id
1 'polypeptide(L)'
;MHKVEADIYINLQGDEPMIRPRDVETLLQGMRDDPALPVATLCHAISAAEAAEPSTVKVVVNTRQDALYFSRSPIPYPRNAEKARYLKHVGIYAYRRDVLQNYSQLPESMPEQAESLEQLRLMNAGINIRTFEVAATGPGVDTPACLEKVRALMAQELAENA
;
A
#
# COMPACT_ATOMS: atom_id res chain seq x y z
N MET A 1 -17.15 11.31 -18.93
CA MET A 1 -16.70 10.61 -17.71
C MET A 1 -17.71 9.52 -17.39
N HIS A 2 -17.33 8.24 -17.44
CA HIS A 2 -18.22 7.16 -17.01
C HIS A 2 -18.29 7.13 -15.48
N LYS A 3 -19.51 7.08 -14.93
CA LYS A 3 -19.74 6.86 -13.50
C LYS A 3 -20.10 5.40 -13.31
N VAL A 4 -19.30 4.68 -12.52
CA VAL A 4 -19.58 3.29 -12.14
C VAL A 4 -20.01 3.32 -10.68
N GLU A 5 -21.24 2.90 -10.41
CA GLU A 5 -21.71 2.75 -9.04
C GLU A 5 -21.19 1.43 -8.47
N ALA A 6 -20.47 1.52 -7.35
CA ALA A 6 -19.96 0.36 -6.63
C ALA A 6 -19.85 0.70 -5.14
N ASP A 7 -19.98 -0.31 -4.27
CA ASP A 7 -19.85 -0.11 -2.81
C ASP A 7 -18.38 -0.09 -2.37
N ILE A 8 -17.51 -0.70 -3.16
CA ILE A 8 -16.06 -0.75 -2.99
C ILE A 8 -15.40 -0.31 -4.29
N TYR A 9 -14.49 0.65 -4.19
CA TYR A 9 -13.65 1.10 -5.29
C TYR A 9 -12.22 0.66 -5.02
N ILE A 10 -11.61 -0.07 -5.95
CA ILE A 10 -10.20 -0.45 -5.87
C ILE A 10 -9.40 0.45 -6.82
N ASN A 11 -8.43 1.17 -6.27
CA ASN A 11 -7.44 1.92 -7.04
C ASN A 11 -6.21 1.02 -7.24
N LEU A 12 -5.96 0.62 -8.49
CA LEU A 12 -4.77 -0.08 -8.93
C LEU A 12 -3.91 0.88 -9.76
N GLN A 13 -2.76 1.28 -9.24
CA GLN A 13 -1.85 2.17 -9.96
C GLN A 13 -1.19 1.43 -11.15
N GLY A 14 -1.02 2.12 -12.27
CA GLY A 14 -0.46 1.52 -13.50
C GLY A 14 1.05 1.27 -13.46
N ASP A 15 1.73 1.81 -12.46
CA ASP A 15 3.16 1.65 -12.16
C ASP A 15 3.45 0.43 -11.27
N GLU A 16 2.44 -0.33 -10.86
CA GLU A 16 2.56 -1.55 -10.06
C GLU A 16 2.26 -2.83 -10.89
N PRO A 17 3.06 -3.15 -11.93
CA PRO A 17 2.75 -4.24 -12.87
C PRO A 17 2.83 -5.64 -12.25
N MET A 18 3.47 -5.75 -11.08
CA MET A 18 3.71 -7.03 -10.39
C MET A 18 2.64 -7.35 -9.34
N ILE A 19 1.56 -6.55 -9.26
CA ILE A 19 0.40 -6.90 -8.41
C ILE A 19 -0.31 -8.10 -9.01
N ARG A 20 -0.45 -9.16 -8.21
CA ARG A 20 -1.08 -10.40 -8.65
C ARG A 20 -2.59 -10.30 -8.44
N PRO A 21 -3.42 -10.94 -9.29
CA PRO A 21 -4.87 -10.99 -9.08
C PRO A 21 -5.28 -11.48 -7.68
N ARG A 22 -4.54 -12.42 -7.11
CA ARG A 22 -4.77 -12.93 -5.74
C ARG A 22 -4.60 -11.86 -4.65
N ASP A 23 -3.72 -10.89 -4.87
CA ASP A 23 -3.47 -9.81 -3.92
C ASP A 23 -4.67 -8.84 -3.93
N VAL A 24 -5.21 -8.55 -5.11
CA VAL A 24 -6.45 -7.78 -5.29
C VAL A 24 -7.64 -8.49 -4.63
N GLU A 25 -7.77 -9.81 -4.81
CA GLU A 25 -8.84 -10.59 -4.18
C GLU A 25 -8.70 -10.57 -2.65
N THR A 26 -7.48 -10.64 -2.12
CA THR A 26 -7.21 -10.55 -0.67
C THR A 26 -7.70 -9.22 -0.11
N LEU A 27 -7.39 -8.12 -0.80
CA LEU A 27 -7.85 -6.79 -0.43
C LEU A 27 -9.38 -6.67 -0.48
N LEU A 28 -9.99 -7.17 -1.54
CA LEU A 28 -11.44 -7.14 -1.73
C LEU A 28 -12.18 -7.97 -0.68
N GLN A 29 -11.69 -9.17 -0.40
CA GLN A 29 -12.29 -10.05 0.61
C GLN A 29 -12.18 -9.42 1.99
N GLY A 30 -11.03 -8.83 2.34
CA GLY A 30 -10.85 -8.11 3.59
C GLY A 30 -11.84 -6.95 3.78
N MET A 31 -12.17 -6.24 2.70
CA MET A 31 -13.24 -5.23 2.72
C MET A 31 -14.63 -5.85 2.85
N ARG A 32 -14.90 -7.02 2.25
CA ARG A 32 -16.22 -7.68 2.38
C ARG A 32 -16.46 -8.20 3.80
N ASP A 33 -15.42 -8.72 4.44
CA ASP A 33 -15.50 -9.31 5.77
C ASP A 33 -15.80 -8.28 6.87
N ASP A 34 -15.43 -7.02 6.66
CA ASP A 34 -15.69 -5.91 7.58
C ASP A 34 -16.44 -4.76 6.86
N PRO A 35 -17.78 -4.77 6.86
CA PRO A 35 -18.60 -3.70 6.30
C PRO A 35 -18.30 -2.31 6.86
N ALA A 36 -17.79 -2.22 8.10
CA ALA A 36 -17.46 -0.96 8.75
C ALA A 36 -16.05 -0.46 8.41
N LEU A 37 -15.24 -1.25 7.71
CA LEU A 37 -13.90 -0.86 7.29
C LEU A 37 -13.97 0.20 6.17
N PRO A 38 -13.46 1.43 6.40
CA PRO A 38 -13.61 2.51 5.43
C PRO A 38 -12.58 2.42 4.30
N VAL A 39 -11.34 2.02 4.63
CA VAL A 39 -10.21 1.95 3.69
C VAL A 39 -9.34 0.74 4.02
N ALA A 40 -8.87 0.07 2.98
CA ALA A 40 -7.84 -0.95 3.09
C ALA A 40 -6.71 -0.77 2.08
N THR A 41 -5.54 -1.31 2.40
CA THR A 41 -4.37 -1.39 1.51
C THR A 41 -3.59 -2.69 1.77
N LEU A 42 -2.52 -2.94 1.02
CA LEU A 42 -1.66 -4.10 1.16
C LEU A 42 -0.28 -3.72 1.70
N CYS A 43 0.36 -4.67 2.34
CA CYS A 43 1.75 -4.55 2.75
C CYS A 43 2.48 -5.89 2.63
N HIS A 44 3.81 -5.86 2.64
CA HIS A 44 4.62 -7.08 2.75
C HIS A 44 5.90 -6.82 3.54
N ALA A 45 6.46 -7.87 4.13
CA ALA A 45 7.74 -7.77 4.84
C ALA A 45 8.89 -7.42 3.88
N ILE A 46 9.83 -6.61 4.37
CA ILE A 46 11.05 -6.21 3.66
C ILE A 46 12.28 -6.30 4.56
N SER A 47 13.46 -6.31 3.95
CA SER A 47 14.73 -6.25 4.67
C SER A 47 15.00 -4.86 5.26
N ALA A 48 15.87 -4.77 6.26
CA ALA A 48 16.31 -3.49 6.80
C ALA A 48 17.04 -2.61 5.76
N ALA A 49 17.74 -3.23 4.81
CA ALA A 49 18.40 -2.53 3.71
C ALA A 49 17.36 -1.88 2.78
N GLU A 50 16.32 -2.62 2.39
CA GLU A 50 15.23 -2.06 1.58
C GLU A 50 14.42 -1.00 2.35
N ALA A 51 14.29 -1.16 3.67
CA ALA A 51 13.61 -0.18 4.51
C ALA A 51 14.36 1.17 4.59
N ALA A 52 15.69 1.15 4.42
CA ALA A 52 16.53 2.34 4.38
C ALA A 52 16.35 3.16 3.10
N GLU A 53 15.78 2.57 2.03
CA GLU A 53 15.54 3.27 0.77
C GLU A 53 14.41 4.32 0.92
N PRO A 54 14.65 5.61 0.60
CA PRO A 54 13.64 6.67 0.74
C PRO A 54 12.45 6.54 -0.23
N SER A 55 12.64 5.85 -1.36
CA SER A 55 11.56 5.55 -2.31
C SER A 55 10.59 4.50 -1.76
N THR A 56 11.03 3.65 -0.84
CA THR A 56 10.20 2.64 -0.21
C THR A 56 9.34 3.27 0.87
N VAL A 57 8.02 3.19 0.75
CA VAL A 57 7.09 3.63 1.81
C VAL A 57 6.92 2.51 2.83
N LYS A 58 7.19 2.81 4.10
CA LYS A 58 7.04 1.88 5.20
C LYS A 58 5.70 2.10 5.89
N VAL A 59 5.17 1.05 6.49
CA VAL A 59 3.98 1.10 7.35
C VAL A 59 4.25 0.39 8.66
N VAL A 60 3.81 1.01 9.76
CA VAL A 60 3.73 0.35 11.07
C VAL A 60 2.26 0.06 11.35
N VAL A 61 1.96 -1.12 11.88
CA VAL A 61 0.59 -1.60 12.08
C VAL A 61 0.35 -2.05 13.52
N ASN A 62 -0.91 -2.01 13.96
CA ASN A 62 -1.31 -2.57 15.26
C ASN A 62 -1.64 -4.07 15.15
N THR A 63 -2.10 -4.66 16.25
CA THR A 63 -2.46 -6.10 16.32
C THR A 63 -3.64 -6.51 15.43
N ARG A 64 -4.47 -5.56 15.00
CA ARG A 64 -5.57 -5.77 14.04
C ARG A 64 -5.18 -5.44 12.60
N GLN A 65 -3.89 -5.25 12.33
CA GLN A 65 -3.35 -4.80 11.05
C GLN A 65 -3.84 -3.40 10.62
N ASP A 66 -4.34 -2.58 11.55
CA ASP A 66 -4.61 -1.17 11.26
C ASP A 66 -3.29 -0.41 11.18
N ALA A 67 -3.12 0.40 10.13
CA ALA A 67 -1.95 1.26 9.98
C ALA A 67 -1.91 2.30 11.10
N LEU A 68 -0.81 2.33 11.84
CA LEU A 68 -0.49 3.34 12.84
C LEU A 68 0.17 4.55 12.20
N TYR A 69 1.05 4.34 11.21
CA TYR A 69 1.67 5.42 10.44
C TYR A 69 2.33 4.90 9.15
N PHE A 70 2.38 5.76 8.13
CA PHE A 70 3.17 5.56 6.91
C PHE A 70 4.32 6.57 6.85
N SER A 71 5.49 6.16 6.40
CA SER A 71 6.63 7.06 6.27
C SER A 71 7.63 6.61 5.22
N ARG A 72 8.31 7.56 4.59
CA ARG A 72 9.53 7.32 3.81
C ARG A 72 10.76 7.15 4.71
N SER A 73 10.68 7.55 5.99
CA SER A 73 11.70 7.22 6.98
C SER A 73 11.60 5.75 7.41
N PRO A 74 12.72 5.09 7.78
CA PRO A 74 12.68 3.73 8.29
C PRO A 74 11.91 3.64 9.62
N ILE A 75 10.75 2.98 9.60
CA ILE A 75 9.90 2.76 10.77
C ILE A 75 9.53 1.28 10.90
N PRO A 76 9.55 0.71 12.12
CA PRO A 76 9.89 1.34 13.39
C PRO A 76 11.40 1.59 13.55
N TYR A 77 11.76 2.54 14.42
CA TYR A 77 13.17 2.78 14.76
C TYR A 77 13.78 1.54 15.46
N PRO A 78 14.92 1.00 14.99
CA PRO A 78 15.46 -0.27 15.46
C PRO A 78 16.27 -0.13 16.76
N ARG A 79 15.65 0.36 17.84
CA ARG A 79 16.30 0.39 19.17
C ARG A 79 16.70 -1.02 19.63
N ASN A 80 15.90 -2.02 19.24
CA ASN A 80 16.26 -3.43 19.27
C ASN A 80 16.10 -3.98 17.85
N ALA A 81 17.22 -4.12 17.14
CA ALA A 81 17.25 -4.53 15.74
C ALA A 81 16.67 -5.94 15.51
N GLU A 82 16.83 -6.86 16.46
CA GLU A 82 16.32 -8.23 16.34
C GLU A 82 14.79 -8.31 16.37
N LYS A 83 14.14 -7.30 16.98
CA LYS A 83 12.68 -7.19 17.06
C LYS A 83 12.10 -6.26 15.99
N ALA A 84 12.93 -5.51 15.28
CA ALA A 84 12.47 -4.56 14.28
C ALA A 84 12.01 -5.32 13.03
N ARG A 85 10.70 -5.24 12.75
CA ARG A 85 10.10 -5.76 11.53
C ARG A 85 9.64 -4.60 10.66
N TYR A 86 10.07 -4.60 9.40
CA TYR A 86 9.73 -3.59 8.42
C TYR A 86 8.67 -4.13 7.46
N LEU A 87 7.63 -3.33 7.23
CA LEU A 87 6.61 -3.61 6.24
C LEU A 87 6.65 -2.51 5.19
N LYS A 88 6.70 -2.91 3.92
CA LYS A 88 6.52 -2.04 2.77
C LYS A 88 5.03 -1.92 2.47
N HIS A 89 4.58 -0.69 2.29
CA HIS A 89 3.25 -0.40 1.74
C HIS A 89 3.25 -0.64 0.23
N VAL A 90 2.18 -1.26 -0.28
CA VAL A 90 1.93 -1.47 -1.71
C VAL A 90 0.88 -0.47 -2.17
N GLY A 91 1.09 0.22 -3.30
CA GLY A 91 0.29 1.33 -3.82
C GLY A 91 -1.16 1.01 -4.25
N ILE A 92 -1.78 -0.03 -3.71
CA ILE A 92 -3.16 -0.41 -3.98
C ILE A 92 -4.06 -0.08 -2.80
N TYR A 93 -5.23 0.45 -3.10
CA TYR A 93 -6.21 0.82 -2.08
C TYR A 93 -7.60 0.34 -2.44
N ALA A 94 -8.35 -0.06 -1.43
CA ALA A 94 -9.80 -0.26 -1.52
C ALA A 94 -10.51 0.75 -0.63
N TYR A 95 -11.46 1.47 -1.20
CA TYR A 95 -12.23 2.52 -0.54
C TYR A 95 -13.70 2.18 -0.51
N ARG A 96 -14.38 2.55 0.57
CA ARG A 96 -15.83 2.70 0.54
C ARG A 96 -16.23 3.93 -0.26
N ARG A 97 -17.41 3.86 -0.87
CA ARG A 97 -17.99 4.93 -1.69
C ARG A 97 -18.03 6.26 -0.95
N ASP A 98 -18.50 6.27 0.30
CA ASP A 98 -18.65 7.46 1.13
C ASP A 98 -17.31 8.10 1.47
N VAL A 99 -16.27 7.31 1.76
CA VAL A 99 -14.92 7.81 1.98
C VAL A 99 -14.39 8.52 0.73
N LEU A 100 -14.52 7.89 -0.44
CA LEU A 100 -14.03 8.45 -1.68
C LEU A 100 -14.78 9.73 -2.08
N GLN A 101 -16.10 9.78 -1.85
CA GLN A 101 -16.92 10.97 -2.11
C GLN A 101 -16.52 12.17 -1.24
N ASN A 102 -16.07 11.93 -0.02
CA ASN A 102 -15.68 12.97 0.92
C ASN A 102 -14.18 13.29 0.89
N TYR A 103 -13.35 12.50 0.18
CA TYR A 103 -11.90 12.67 0.14
C TYR A 103 -11.46 14.07 -0.30
N SER A 104 -12.10 14.63 -1.34
CA SER A 104 -11.77 15.96 -1.87
C SER A 104 -12.11 17.11 -0.91
N GLN A 105 -12.92 16.85 0.12
CA GLN A 105 -13.27 17.83 1.15
C GLN A 105 -12.27 17.82 2.31
N LEU A 106 -11.39 16.80 2.39
CA LEU A 106 -10.37 16.73 3.41
C LEU A 106 -9.23 17.70 3.08
N PRO A 107 -8.85 18.60 4.00
CA PRO A 107 -7.73 19.49 3.79
C PRO A 107 -6.43 18.68 3.72
N GLU A 108 -5.49 19.16 2.92
CA GLU A 108 -4.13 18.62 2.93
C GLU A 108 -3.53 18.75 4.33
N SER A 109 -2.98 17.65 4.81
CA SER A 109 -2.40 17.60 6.15
C SER A 109 -0.90 17.90 6.10
N MET A 110 -0.35 18.46 7.18
CA MET A 110 1.11 18.61 7.31
C MET A 110 1.88 17.31 7.03
N PRO A 111 1.53 16.14 7.60
CA PRO A 111 2.29 14.91 7.34
C PRO A 111 2.18 14.45 5.87
N GLU A 112 1.02 14.62 5.24
CA GLU A 112 0.87 14.37 3.79
C GLU A 112 1.82 15.23 2.96
N GLN A 113 1.89 16.54 3.24
CA GLN A 113 2.76 17.45 2.50
C GLN A 113 4.24 17.17 2.75
N ALA A 114 4.61 16.83 3.99
CA ALA A 114 5.99 16.55 4.38
C ALA A 114 6.53 15.23 3.80
N GLU A 115 5.70 14.18 3.79
CA GLU A 115 6.09 12.84 3.29
C GLU A 115 5.74 12.64 1.82
N SER A 116 4.89 13.50 1.24
CA SER A 116 4.28 13.34 -0.08
C SER A 116 3.56 11.99 -0.18
N LEU A 117 2.64 11.76 0.76
CA LEU A 117 1.86 10.53 0.94
C LEU A 117 0.37 10.85 1.20
N GLU A 118 -0.47 10.65 0.18
CA GLU A 118 -1.90 10.98 0.17
C GLU A 118 -2.71 10.30 1.28
N GLN A 119 -2.36 9.05 1.62
CA GLN A 119 -3.07 8.30 2.65
C GLN A 119 -2.94 8.91 4.05
N LEU A 120 -1.92 9.75 4.28
CA LEU A 120 -1.78 10.47 5.55
C LEU A 120 -2.90 11.51 5.75
N ARG A 121 -3.52 11.99 4.66
CA ARG A 121 -4.73 12.83 4.73
C ARG A 121 -5.89 12.13 5.41
N LEU A 122 -6.14 10.88 5.02
CA LEU A 122 -7.19 10.03 5.60
C LEU A 122 -6.92 9.77 7.07
N MET A 123 -5.68 9.37 7.40
CA MET A 123 -5.28 9.11 8.78
C MET A 123 -5.39 10.35 9.66
N ASN A 124 -4.99 11.52 9.14
CA ASN A 124 -5.09 12.79 9.86
C ASN A 124 -6.56 13.20 10.09
N ALA A 125 -7.48 12.82 9.21
CA ALA A 125 -8.92 12.98 9.39
C ALA A 125 -9.55 11.95 10.35
N GLY A 126 -8.75 11.06 10.96
CA GLY A 126 -9.22 10.01 11.85
C GLY A 126 -9.81 8.80 11.14
N ILE A 127 -9.64 8.69 9.82
CA ILE A 127 -10.11 7.54 9.03
C ILE A 127 -9.09 6.42 9.16
N ASN A 128 -9.56 5.29 9.67
CA ASN A 128 -8.72 4.11 9.85
C ASN A 128 -8.38 3.45 8.51
N ILE A 129 -7.14 2.98 8.35
CA ILE A 129 -6.71 2.23 7.17
C ILE A 129 -6.25 0.85 7.63
N ARG A 130 -6.93 -0.21 7.20
CA ARG A 130 -6.47 -1.57 7.46
C ARG A 130 -5.50 -2.04 6.39
N THR A 131 -4.46 -2.72 6.81
CA THR A 131 -3.50 -3.36 5.92
C THR A 131 -3.78 -4.87 5.87
N PHE A 132 -3.53 -5.49 4.72
CA PHE A 132 -3.48 -6.94 4.61
C PHE A 132 -2.09 -7.33 4.12
N GLU A 133 -1.45 -8.23 4.87
CA GLU A 133 -0.12 -8.69 4.51
C GLU A 133 -0.20 -9.74 3.39
N VAL A 134 0.58 -9.53 2.33
CA VAL A 134 0.70 -10.44 1.20
C VAL A 134 2.14 -10.93 1.04
N ALA A 135 2.33 -11.98 0.23
CA ALA A 135 3.67 -12.36 -0.19
C ALA A 135 4.36 -11.19 -0.90
N ALA A 136 5.68 -11.09 -0.82
CA ALA A 136 6.44 -10.04 -1.47
C ALA A 136 5.96 -9.83 -2.92
N THR A 137 5.64 -8.57 -3.23
CA THR A 137 5.29 -8.13 -4.58
C THR A 137 6.56 -7.63 -5.26
N GLY A 138 6.58 -7.70 -6.59
CA GLY A 138 7.71 -7.15 -7.35
C GLY A 138 7.84 -5.63 -7.17
N PRO A 139 8.93 -5.02 -7.65
CA PRO A 139 9.12 -3.59 -7.54
C PRO A 139 8.12 -2.83 -8.44
N GLY A 140 7.57 -1.73 -7.93
CA GLY A 140 6.91 -0.71 -8.75
C GLY A 140 7.89 -0.05 -9.72
N VAL A 141 7.38 0.47 -10.83
CA VAL A 141 8.16 1.03 -11.93
C VAL A 141 8.18 2.56 -11.89
N ASP A 142 9.01 3.10 -11.00
CA ASP A 142 9.16 4.56 -10.86
C ASP A 142 10.45 5.10 -11.51
N THR A 143 11.38 4.21 -11.86
CA THR A 143 12.68 4.57 -12.45
C THR A 143 13.05 3.64 -13.61
N PRO A 144 13.93 4.08 -14.53
CA PRO A 144 14.46 3.19 -15.57
C PRO A 144 15.10 1.91 -14.99
N ALA A 145 15.77 2.01 -13.84
CA ALA A 145 16.35 0.86 -13.16
C ALA A 145 15.27 -0.11 -12.62
N CYS A 146 14.13 0.42 -12.14
CA CYS A 146 12.99 -0.41 -11.77
C CYS A 146 12.39 -1.13 -12.98
N LEU A 147 12.27 -0.44 -14.12
CA LEU A 147 11.74 -1.04 -15.36
C LEU A 147 12.59 -2.24 -15.79
N GLU A 148 13.91 -2.13 -15.77
CA GLU A 148 14.80 -3.25 -16.13
C GLU A 148 14.66 -4.43 -15.17
N LYS A 149 14.50 -4.18 -13.86
CA LYS A 149 14.22 -5.24 -12.88
C LYS A 149 12.89 -5.95 -13.15
N VAL A 150 11.83 -5.18 -13.42
CA VAL A 150 10.51 -5.74 -13.75
C VAL A 150 10.58 -6.55 -15.05
N ARG A 151 11.24 -6.04 -16.10
CA ARG A 151 11.42 -6.78 -17.35
C ARG A 151 12.11 -8.13 -17.13
N ALA A 152 13.17 -8.15 -16.32
CA ALA A 152 13.88 -9.38 -16.00
C ALA A 152 12.98 -10.40 -15.27
N LEU A 153 12.22 -9.94 -14.27
CA LEU A 153 11.29 -10.79 -13.51
C LEU A 153 10.16 -11.33 -14.38
N MET A 154 9.53 -10.48 -15.21
CA MET A 154 8.45 -10.89 -16.10
C MET A 154 8.93 -11.86 -17.18
N ALA A 155 10.14 -11.66 -17.73
CA ALA A 155 10.73 -12.58 -18.68
C ALA A 155 10.98 -13.97 -18.08
N GLN A 156 11.38 -14.02 -16.80
CA GLN A 156 11.55 -15.27 -16.07
C GLN A 156 10.20 -15.96 -15.80
N GLU A 157 9.18 -15.23 -15.32
CA GLU A 157 7.83 -15.80 -15.10
C GLU A 157 7.20 -16.33 -16.40
N LEU A 158 7.40 -15.63 -17.53
CA LEU A 158 6.91 -16.11 -18.83
C LEU A 158 7.64 -17.38 -19.29
N ALA A 159 8.93 -17.52 -18.99
CA ALA A 159 9.70 -18.72 -19.32
C ALA A 159 9.37 -19.91 -18.41
N GLU A 160 9.01 -19.67 -17.16
CA GLU A 160 8.60 -20.72 -16.21
C GLU A 160 7.16 -21.22 -16.43
N ASN A 161 6.31 -20.40 -17.07
CA ASN A 161 4.91 -20.73 -17.39
C ASN A 161 4.68 -21.18 -18.85
N ALA A 162 5.75 -21.29 -19.66
CA ALA A 162 5.72 -21.79 -21.04
C ALA A 162 6.10 -23.27 -21.12
#